data_AF-A0A3S4SWB1-F1
#
_entry.id   AF-A0A3S4SWB1-F1
#
_cell.length_a   1.000
_cell.length_b   1.000
_cell.length_c   1.000
_cell.angle_alpha   90.00
_cell.angle_beta   90.00
_cell.angle_gamma   90.00
#
_symmetry.space_group_name_H-M   'P 1'
#
loop_
_entity.id
_entity.type
_entity.pdbx_description
1 polymer ?
#
loop_
_entity_poly.entity_id
_entity_poly.type
_entity_poly.pdbx_seq_one_letter_code
_entity_poly.pdbx_strand_id
1 'polypeptide(L)'
;MSTGSNGRSMAPMVIALLGLAIVIAVGSLLFGYSRDAEAEFGGADGQAEEVITEIHEDYEPWFSPLVGELPGEVESGLFALQAGLGGIVLGGAIGWYAGRQRGRKETQPTTG
;
A
#
# COMPACT_ATOMS: atom_id res chain seq x y z
N MET A 1 -8.48 17.47 -39.56
CA MET A 1 -9.09 17.49 -38.21
C MET A 1 -8.00 17.06 -37.23
N SER A 2 -7.45 18.00 -36.45
CA SER A 2 -6.33 17.72 -35.52
C SER A 2 -6.88 17.28 -34.17
N THR A 3 -6.70 16.01 -33.81
CA THR A 3 -6.92 15.54 -32.43
C THR A 3 -5.66 15.82 -31.61
N GLY A 4 -5.69 16.93 -30.87
CA GLY A 4 -4.68 17.28 -29.89
C GLY A 4 -4.66 16.27 -28.74
N SER A 5 -3.59 15.48 -28.66
CA SER A 5 -3.24 14.71 -27.47
C SER A 5 -2.86 15.70 -26.37
N ASN A 6 -3.78 15.96 -25.45
CA ASN A 6 -3.51 16.72 -24.23
C ASN A 6 -2.59 15.88 -23.32
N GLY A 7 -1.28 16.07 -23.46
CA GLY A 7 -0.27 15.49 -22.58
C GLY A 7 -0.33 16.13 -21.19
N ARG A 8 -1.34 15.78 -20.37
CA ARG A 8 -1.36 16.14 -18.96
C ARG A 8 -0.12 15.54 -18.30
N SER A 9 0.72 16.39 -17.70
CA SER A 9 1.87 15.90 -16.94
C SER A 9 1.33 15.04 -15.79
N MET A 10 1.84 13.81 -15.66
CA MET A 10 1.42 12.89 -14.60
C MET A 10 1.94 13.32 -13.22
N ALA A 11 2.96 14.17 -13.19
CA ALA A 11 3.62 14.65 -11.98
C ALA A 11 2.66 15.29 -10.95
N PRO A 12 1.80 16.28 -11.28
CA PRO A 12 0.85 16.84 -10.33
C PRO A 12 -0.15 15.80 -9.79
N MET A 13 -0.56 14.84 -10.62
CA MET A 13 -1.47 13.77 -10.19
C MET A 13 -0.77 12.80 -9.23
N VAL A 14 0.47 12.41 -9.52
CA VAL A 14 1.27 11.54 -8.65
C VAL A 14 1.57 12.23 -7.32
N ILE A 15 1.94 13.51 -7.33
CA ILE A 15 2.19 14.29 -6.12
C ILE A 15 0.90 14.41 -5.29
N ALA A 16 -0.25 14.65 -5.92
CA ALA A 16 -1.54 14.69 -5.24
C ALA A 16 -1.91 13.32 -4.61
N LEU A 17 -1.69 12.21 -5.34
CA LEU A 17 -1.94 10.86 -4.83
C LEU A 17 -1.01 10.49 -3.67
N LEU A 18 0.28 10.83 -3.77
CA LEU A 18 1.24 10.64 -2.68
C LEU A 18 0.88 11.49 -1.47
N GLY A 19 0.50 12.76 -1.67
CA GLY A 19 0.03 13.64 -0.61
C GLY A 19 -1.20 13.08 0.10
N LEU A 20 -2.19 12.60 -0.66
CA LEU A 20 -3.38 11.96 -0.10
C LEU A 20 -3.04 10.69 0.68
N ALA A 21 -2.17 9.83 0.15
CA ALA A 21 -1.72 8.63 0.84
C ALA A 21 -1.01 8.96 2.17
N ILE A 22 -0.17 9.98 2.19
CA ILE A 22 0.50 10.46 3.41
C ILE A 22 -0.52 11.00 4.42
N VAL A 23 -1.51 11.79 3.97
CA VAL A 23 -2.57 12.31 4.86
C VAL A 23 -3.38 11.16 5.48
N ILE A 24 -3.73 10.14 4.69
CA ILE A 24 -4.44 8.96 5.20
C ILE A 24 -3.56 8.20 6.21
N ALA A 25 -2.30 7.96 5.89
CA ALA A 25 -1.37 7.23 6.77
C ALA A 25 -1.13 7.97 8.09
N VAL A 26 -0.84 9.28 8.03
CA VAL A 26 -0.62 10.11 9.23
C VAL A 26 -1.91 10.28 10.02
N GLY A 27 -3.04 10.49 9.36
CA GLY A 27 -4.36 10.55 10.01
C GLY A 27 -4.68 9.27 10.76
N SER A 28 -4.42 8.12 10.12
CA SER A 28 -4.58 6.79 10.75
C SER A 28 -3.63 6.60 11.93
N LEU A 29 -2.38 7.05 11.82
CA LEU A 29 -1.39 6.94 12.90
C LEU A 29 -1.78 7.80 14.12
N LEU A 30 -2.19 9.05 13.88
CA LEU A 30 -2.61 9.97 14.96
C LEU A 30 -3.90 9.50 15.64
N PHE A 31 -4.85 8.98 14.87
CA PHE A 31 -6.09 8.42 15.41
C PHE A 31 -5.85 7.11 16.16
N GLY A 32 -5.02 6.20 15.61
CA GLY A 32 -4.66 4.94 16.24
C GLY A 32 -3.87 5.11 17.54
N TYR A 33 -2.87 6.00 17.55
CA TYR A 33 -2.05 6.28 18.74
C TYR A 33 -2.86 6.94 19.89
N SER A 34 -3.97 7.60 19.57
CA SER A 34 -4.86 8.22 20.56
C SER A 34 -5.84 7.25 21.24
N ARG A 35 -5.93 6.01 20.72
CA ARG A 35 -6.91 5.03 21.18
C ARG A 35 -6.27 3.98 22.07
N ASP A 36 -5.14 3.37 21.69
CA ASP A 36 -4.29 2.54 22.56
C ASP A 36 -2.94 2.31 21.88
N ALA A 37 -1.83 2.40 22.61
CA ALA A 37 -0.47 2.22 22.06
C ALA A 37 -0.14 0.74 21.76
N GLU A 38 -0.99 -0.17 22.23
CA GLU A 38 -0.96 -1.62 21.97
C GLU A 38 -2.05 -2.05 20.99
N ALA A 39 -2.48 -1.15 20.09
CA ALA A 39 -3.08 -1.57 18.84
C ALA A 39 -2.00 -2.26 18.00
N GLU A 40 -1.67 -3.49 18.40
CA GLU A 40 -1.01 -4.46 17.57
C GLU A 40 -1.78 -4.42 16.24
N PHE A 41 -1.07 -4.19 15.14
CA PHE A 41 -1.67 -4.28 13.81
C PHE A 41 -1.99 -5.76 13.51
N GLY A 42 -2.69 -6.44 14.42
CA GLY A 42 -3.32 -7.72 14.21
C GLY A 42 -4.39 -7.52 13.18
N GLY A 43 -4.37 -8.37 12.15
CA GLY A 43 -5.34 -8.33 11.07
C GLY A 43 -6.78 -8.25 11.59
N ALA A 44 -7.68 -7.78 10.74
CA ALA A 44 -9.11 -7.62 11.06
C ALA A 44 -9.77 -8.91 11.59
N ASP A 45 -9.14 -10.07 11.38
CA ASP A 45 -9.60 -11.38 11.85
C ASP A 45 -9.46 -11.54 13.38
N GLY A 46 -8.35 -11.08 13.99
CA GLY A 46 -8.13 -11.20 15.43
C GLY A 46 -9.12 -10.37 16.27
N GLN A 47 -9.45 -9.16 15.80
CA GLN A 47 -10.48 -8.33 16.42
C GLN A 47 -11.90 -8.89 16.23
N ALA A 48 -12.12 -9.66 15.17
CA ALA A 48 -13.41 -10.29 14.91
C ALA A 48 -13.64 -11.50 15.82
N GLU A 49 -12.60 -12.31 16.07
CA GLU A 49 -12.68 -13.50 16.94
C GLU A 49 -13.00 -13.13 18.41
N GLU A 50 -12.41 -12.05 18.93
CA GLU A 50 -12.67 -11.56 20.28
C GLU A 50 -14.13 -11.13 20.48
N VAL A 51 -14.69 -10.41 19.50
CA VAL A 51 -16.10 -9.95 19.53
C VAL A 51 -17.08 -11.10 19.32
N ILE A 52 -16.74 -12.09 18.49
CA ILE A 52 -17.62 -13.23 18.22
C ILE A 52 -17.75 -14.13 19.45
N THR A 53 -16.66 -14.33 20.19
CA THR A 53 -16.64 -15.11 21.44
C THR A 53 -17.50 -14.46 22.53
N GLU A 54 -17.62 -13.12 22.54
CA GLU A 54 -18.42 -12.37 23.52
C GLU A 54 -19.94 -12.41 23.23
N ILE A 55 -20.34 -12.56 21.96
CA ILE A 55 -21.75 -12.53 21.54
C ILE A 55 -22.37 -13.94 21.49
N HIS A 56 -21.58 -14.96 21.18
CA HIS A 56 -22.03 -16.36 21.13
C HIS A 56 -20.97 -17.30 21.71
N GLU A 57 -21.19 -17.74 22.95
CA GLU A 57 -20.30 -18.65 23.71
C GLU A 57 -20.12 -20.03 23.03
N ASP A 58 -21.06 -20.43 22.15
CA ASP A 58 -21.05 -21.69 21.38
C ASP A 58 -20.58 -21.50 19.92
N TYR A 59 -19.96 -20.37 19.55
CA TYR A 59 -19.48 -20.17 18.18
C TYR A 59 -18.25 -21.05 17.90
N GLU A 60 -18.43 -22.05 17.03
CA GLU A 60 -17.34 -22.86 16.50
C GLU A 60 -16.78 -22.22 15.22
N PRO A 61 -15.50 -21.80 15.19
CA PRO A 61 -14.88 -21.25 13.98
C PRO A 61 -14.97 -22.26 12.83
N TRP A 62 -15.58 -21.85 11.72
CA TRP A 62 -15.68 -22.66 10.49
C TRP A 62 -14.33 -22.81 9.77
N PHE A 63 -13.29 -22.14 10.27
CA PHE A 63 -11.91 -22.24 9.84
C PHE A 63 -11.01 -22.12 11.08
N SER A 64 -10.27 -23.18 11.40
CA SER A 64 -9.19 -23.15 12.38
C SER A 64 -7.84 -23.20 11.64
N PRO A 65 -6.85 -22.37 11.99
CA PRO A 65 -5.52 -22.47 11.41
C PRO A 65 -4.98 -23.91 11.54
N LEU A 66 -4.69 -24.57 10.40
CA LEU A 66 -4.16 -25.94 10.35
C LEU A 66 -2.78 -26.08 11.04
N VAL A 67 -2.13 -24.94 11.24
CA VAL A 67 -0.94 -24.72 12.06
C VAL A 67 -1.41 -23.68 13.08
N GLY A 68 -1.32 -23.95 14.38
CA GLY A 68 -1.78 -23.00 15.42
C GLY A 68 -1.19 -21.59 15.21
N GLU A 69 -1.78 -20.56 15.85
CA GLU A 69 -1.45 -19.13 15.67
C GLU A 69 -0.04 -18.94 15.13
N LEU A 70 0.08 -18.59 13.84
CA LEU A 70 1.40 -18.35 13.28
C LEU A 70 2.04 -17.24 14.11
N PRO A 71 3.31 -17.42 14.55
CA PRO A 71 3.96 -16.40 15.35
C PRO A 71 3.88 -15.07 14.59
N GLY A 72 3.48 -13.98 15.26
CA GLY A 72 3.29 -12.66 14.62
C GLY A 72 4.51 -12.15 13.86
N GLU A 73 5.71 -12.69 14.15
CA GLU A 73 6.94 -12.50 13.38
C GLU A 73 6.83 -12.97 11.92
N VAL A 74 6.10 -14.06 11.66
CA VAL A 74 5.90 -14.63 10.33
C VAL A 74 4.84 -13.83 9.55
N GLU A 75 3.77 -13.40 10.22
CA GLU A 75 2.74 -12.53 9.61
C GLU A 75 3.35 -11.18 9.20
N SER A 76 4.05 -10.51 10.12
CA SER A 76 4.75 -9.26 9.84
C SER A 76 5.87 -9.42 8.81
N GLY A 77 6.57 -10.56 8.81
CA GLY A 77 7.56 -10.91 7.79
C GLY A 77 6.96 -11.05 6.39
N LEU A 78 5.76 -11.64 6.28
CA LEU A 78 5.05 -11.77 5.00
C LEU A 78 4.58 -10.40 4.47
N PHE A 79 4.08 -9.53 5.35
CA PHE A 79 3.76 -8.13 5.00
C PHE A 79 4.99 -7.33 4.57
N ALA A 80 6.11 -7.46 5.30
CA ALA A 80 7.37 -6.79 4.94
C ALA A 80 7.90 -7.28 3.59
N LEU A 81 7.78 -8.58 3.29
CA LEU A 81 8.15 -9.16 2.01
C LEU A 81 7.28 -8.61 0.87
N GLN A 82 5.96 -8.58 1.07
CA GLN A 82 5.02 -8.02 0.09
C GLN A 82 5.30 -6.54 -0.17
N ALA A 83 5.57 -5.76 0.87
CA ALA A 83 5.94 -4.35 0.76
C ALA A 83 7.28 -4.17 0.00
N GLY A 84 8.28 -4.99 0.29
CA GLY A 84 9.58 -4.98 -0.40
C GLY A 84 9.44 -5.28 -1.89
N LEU A 85 8.71 -6.34 -2.24
CA LEU A 85 8.44 -6.71 -3.63
C LEU A 85 7.63 -5.63 -4.37
N GLY A 86 6.59 -5.08 -3.72
CA GLY A 86 5.79 -3.98 -4.25
C GLY A 86 6.64 -2.73 -4.53
N GLY A 87 7.57 -2.40 -3.62
CA GLY A 87 8.50 -1.28 -3.79
C GLY A 87 9.46 -1.46 -4.97
N ILE A 88 10.01 -2.67 -5.16
CA ILE A 88 10.88 -2.99 -6.31
C ILE A 88 10.12 -2.82 -7.63
N VAL A 89 8.91 -3.39 -7.72
CA VAL A 89 8.10 -3.33 -8.94
C VAL A 89 7.71 -1.88 -9.26
N LEU A 90 7.22 -1.14 -8.26
CA LEU A 90 6.82 0.26 -8.43
C LEU A 90 8.01 1.15 -8.83
N GLY A 91 9.14 0.99 -8.14
CA GLY A 91 10.38 1.72 -8.44
C GLY A 91 10.89 1.42 -9.85
N GLY A 92 10.87 0.14 -10.25
CA GLY A 92 11.23 -0.30 -11.60
C GLY A 92 10.32 0.31 -12.67
N ALA A 93 9.01 0.33 -12.45
CA ALA A 93 8.05 0.92 -13.37
C ALA A 93 8.25 2.44 -13.54
N ILE A 94 8.43 3.17 -12.43
CA ILE A 94 8.70 4.60 -12.43
C ILE A 94 10.03 4.89 -13.15
N GLY A 95 11.08 4.12 -12.84
CA GLY A 95 12.40 4.26 -13.45
C GLY A 95 12.38 4.02 -14.95
N TRP A 96 11.70 2.97 -15.40
CA TRP A 96 11.52 2.66 -16.81
C TRP A 96 10.78 3.77 -17.56
N TYR A 97 9.68 4.26 -16.99
CA TYR A 97 8.92 5.36 -17.58
C TYR A 97 9.74 6.66 -17.65
N ALA A 98 10.46 7.00 -16.59
CA ALA A 98 11.35 8.16 -16.56
C ALA A 98 12.48 8.05 -17.60
N GLY A 99 13.10 6.87 -17.74
CA GLY A 99 14.14 6.59 -18.74
C GLY A 99 13.63 6.74 -20.17
N ARG A 100 12.44 6.22 -20.47
CA ARG A 100 11.81 6.35 -21.80
C ARG A 100 11.55 7.82 -22.18
N GLN A 101 11.21 8.67 -21.22
CA GLN A 101 11.00 10.09 -21.47
C GLN A 101 12.31 10.87 -21.68
N ARG A 102 13.41 10.46 -21.04
CA ARG A 102 14.74 11.07 -21.25
C ARG A 102 15.30 10.74 -22.64
N GLY A 103 15.22 9.48 -23.07
CA GLY A 103 15.68 9.08 -24.41
C GLY A 103 14.94 9.75 -25.57
N ARG A 104 13.68 10.17 -25.35
CA ARG A 104 12.91 10.98 -26.33
C ARG A 104 13.30 12.46 -26.39
N LYS A 105 13.97 12.99 -25.37
CA LYS A 105 14.45 14.38 -25.34
C LYS A 105 15.84 14.51 -25.97
N GLU A 106 16.71 13.51 -25.78
CA GLU A 106 18.05 13.46 -26.37
C GLU A 106 18.05 13.24 -27.90
N THR A 107 16.96 12.69 -28.45
CA THR A 107 16.80 12.45 -29.90
C THR A 107 16.14 13.61 -30.65
N GLN A 108 15.83 14.74 -30.00
CA GLN A 108 15.43 15.95 -30.74
C GLN A 108 16.68 16.64 -31.30
N PRO A 109 16.83 16.74 -32.63
CA PRO A 109 17.95 17.47 -33.20
C PRO A 109 17.76 18.95 -32.84
N THR A 110 18.78 19.54 -32.21
CA THR A 110 18.91 20.99 -32.06
C THR A 110 18.84 21.62 -33.44
N THR A 111 17.66 22.10 -33.82
CA THR A 111 17.51 22.97 -34.99
C THR A 111 17.88 24.37 -34.49
N GLY A 112 18.99 24.89 -35.01
CA GLY A 112 19.52 26.21 -34.69
C GLY A 112 18.67 27.36 -35.22
#